data_AF-A0A7C6SX54-F1
#
_entry.id   AF-A0A7C6SX54-F1
#
_cell.length_a   1.000
_cell.length_b   1.000
_cell.length_c   1.000
_cell.angle_alpha   90.00
_cell.angle_beta   90.00
_cell.angle_gamma   90.00
#
_symmetry.space_group_name_H-M   'P 1'
#
loop_
_entity.id
_entity.type
_entity.pdbx_description
1 polymer ?
#
loop_
_entity_poly.entity_id
_entity_poly.type
_entity_poly.pdbx_seq_one_letter_code
_entity_poly.pdbx_strand_id
1 'polypeptide(L)'
;MRRPDVEISEEFGREFTERAGEEQYAVGSPWVDDGVYVSPTPITAGDQISIKYSGMLAKAGAEQLTLRMGYGHNQWSGISDISMSKVEDKAFETKVEIPFEQCSRLQFCFVDNAGNWDNNSGRNWSYEIHCGEQAEFR
;
A
#
# COMPACT_ATOMS: atom_id res chain seq x y z
N MET A 1 18.83 49.50 26.75
CA MET A 1 17.69 48.87 26.05
C MET A 1 17.39 47.53 26.69
N ARG A 2 16.14 47.27 27.10
CA ARG A 2 15.65 45.94 27.52
C ARG A 2 15.40 45.06 26.29
N ARG A 3 15.75 43.78 26.35
CA ARG A 3 14.92 42.65 25.92
C ARG A 3 15.13 41.47 26.89
N PRO A 4 14.10 40.65 27.16
CA PRO A 4 13.97 39.83 28.36
C PRO A 4 14.37 38.37 28.15
N ASP A 5 14.60 37.73 29.29
CA ASP A 5 15.00 36.35 29.52
C ASP A 5 13.94 35.33 29.05
N VAL A 6 14.40 34.20 28.52
CA VAL A 6 13.58 32.98 28.40
C VAL A 6 14.21 31.96 29.33
N GLU A 7 13.58 31.78 30.50
CA GLU A 7 13.89 30.71 31.44
C GLU A 7 13.44 29.37 30.85
N ILE A 8 14.39 28.44 30.74
CA ILE A 8 14.12 27.04 30.39
C ILE A 8 13.83 26.32 31.71
N SER A 9 12.57 25.95 31.93
CA SER A 9 12.13 25.26 33.15
C SER A 9 12.71 23.85 33.26
N GLU A 10 13.29 23.56 34.43
CA GLU A 10 14.02 22.35 34.85
C GLU A 10 13.17 21.06 35.05
N GLU A 11 12.20 20.77 34.19
CA GLU A 11 11.39 19.54 34.30
C GLU A 11 11.63 18.53 33.16
N PHE A 12 12.82 18.56 32.55
CA PHE A 12 13.23 17.65 31.47
C PHE A 12 14.20 16.54 31.90
N GLY A 13 14.13 16.09 33.15
CA GLY A 13 15.02 15.05 33.60
C GLY A 13 14.60 14.43 34.92
N ARG A 14 13.64 13.50 34.86
CA ARG A 14 13.42 12.38 35.79
C ARG A 14 12.08 11.72 35.50
N GLU A 15 12.09 10.60 34.79
CA GLU A 15 11.37 9.35 35.15
C GLU A 15 11.44 8.37 33.97
N PHE A 16 12.62 7.78 33.79
CA PHE A 16 12.69 6.38 33.38
C PHE A 16 12.73 5.57 34.68
N THR A 17 11.77 4.68 34.92
CA THR A 17 12.01 3.29 35.38
C THR A 17 10.69 2.51 35.34
N GLU A 18 10.67 1.54 34.41
CA GLU A 18 9.98 0.24 34.45
C GLU A 18 8.46 0.17 34.60
N ARG A 19 7.81 -0.32 33.54
CA ARG A 19 7.07 -1.60 33.60
C ARG A 19 6.94 -2.21 32.20
N ALA A 20 7.45 -3.43 32.07
CA ALA A 20 7.34 -4.27 30.91
C ALA A 20 5.90 -4.77 30.72
N GLY A 21 5.48 -4.93 29.46
CA GLY A 21 4.30 -5.71 29.07
C GLY A 21 3.32 -4.93 28.19
N GLU A 22 2.99 -5.55 27.05
CA GLU A 22 2.02 -5.16 26.02
C GLU A 22 2.55 -4.24 24.90
N GLU A 23 3.07 -4.87 23.83
CA GLU A 23 3.16 -4.25 22.50
C GLU A 23 1.73 -4.01 21.96
N GLN A 24 1.13 -2.90 22.36
CA GLN A 24 -0.02 -2.34 21.66
C GLN A 24 0.51 -1.45 20.53
N TYR A 25 0.60 -2.00 19.32
CA TYR A 25 0.81 -1.23 18.10
C TYR A 25 -0.43 -0.38 17.81
N ALA A 26 -0.57 0.74 18.52
CA ALA A 26 -1.58 1.75 18.23
C ALA A 26 -0.98 3.14 18.37
N VAL A 27 -0.19 3.55 17.37
CA VAL A 27 0.04 4.96 17.09
C VAL A 27 -0.20 5.15 15.59
N GLY A 28 -1.43 5.50 15.25
CA GLY A 28 -1.79 5.93 13.91
C GLY A 28 -0.90 7.08 13.49
N SER A 29 -0.09 6.83 12.45
CA SER A 29 0.61 7.88 11.75
C SER A 29 -0.39 8.90 11.18
N PRO A 30 -0.06 10.20 11.15
CA PRO A 30 -0.92 11.25 10.55
C PRO A 30 -1.01 11.18 9.01
N TRP A 31 -0.49 10.11 8.42
CA TRP A 31 -0.60 9.81 7.00
C TRP A 31 -1.97 9.17 6.77
N VAL A 32 -2.78 9.79 5.90
CA VAL A 32 -4.02 9.19 5.42
C VAL A 32 -3.67 7.83 4.82
N ASP A 33 -4.15 6.77 5.47
CA ASP A 33 -4.10 5.43 4.91
C ASP A 33 -5.08 5.36 3.74
N ASP A 34 -4.54 5.35 2.52
CA ASP A 34 -5.31 5.18 1.28
C ASP A 34 -5.96 3.79 1.20
N GLY A 35 -5.67 2.89 2.15
CA GLY A 35 -6.24 1.57 2.27
C GLY A 35 -5.69 0.60 1.22
N VAL A 36 -4.45 0.80 0.77
CA VAL A 36 -3.82 -0.07 -0.23
C VAL A 36 -2.51 -0.59 0.32
N TYR A 37 -2.41 -1.91 0.38
CA TYR A 37 -1.26 -2.61 0.95
C TYR A 37 -0.78 -3.66 -0.04
N VAL A 38 0.52 -3.65 -0.34
CA VAL A 38 1.17 -4.61 -1.23
C VAL A 38 2.33 -5.28 -0.49
N SER A 39 2.46 -6.59 -0.61
CA SER A 39 3.53 -7.37 0.02
C SER A 39 3.90 -8.60 -0.81
N PRO A 40 5.19 -8.95 -0.99
CA PRO A 40 6.36 -8.21 -0.51
C PRO A 40 6.60 -6.90 -1.29
N THR A 41 7.37 -6.01 -0.68
CA THR A 41 7.97 -4.84 -1.33
C THR A 41 9.43 -4.72 -0.85
N PRO A 42 10.41 -4.45 -1.74
CA PRO A 42 10.29 -4.20 -3.18
C PRO A 42 9.79 -5.42 -3.96
N ILE A 43 9.09 -5.18 -5.08
CA ILE A 43 8.55 -6.24 -5.93
C ILE A 43 9.62 -6.68 -6.92
N THR A 44 9.87 -7.97 -7.01
CA THR A 44 10.80 -8.58 -7.97
C THR A 44 10.04 -9.41 -9.00
N ALA A 45 10.50 -9.43 -10.24
CA ALA A 45 9.97 -10.31 -11.27
C ALA A 45 10.02 -11.77 -10.81
N GLY A 46 8.91 -12.50 -10.96
CA GLY A 46 8.73 -13.86 -10.43
C GLY A 46 8.09 -13.92 -9.04
N ASP A 47 7.92 -12.79 -8.34
CA ASP A 47 7.27 -12.77 -7.04
C ASP A 47 5.76 -13.09 -7.15
N GLN A 48 5.25 -13.79 -6.14
CA GLN A 48 3.82 -13.79 -5.83
C GLN A 48 3.55 -12.69 -4.80
N ILE A 49 2.88 -11.62 -5.22
CA ILE A 49 2.51 -10.50 -4.35
C ILE A 49 1.07 -10.66 -3.84
N SER A 50 0.80 -10.20 -2.62
CA SER A 50 -0.54 -9.97 -2.09
C SER A 50 -0.88 -8.50 -2.20
N ILE A 51 -2.08 -8.20 -2.70
CA ILE A 51 -2.64 -6.85 -2.78
C ILE A 51 -3.91 -6.83 -1.93
N LYS A 52 -3.88 -6.09 -0.82
CA LYS A 52 -5.01 -5.85 0.07
C LYS A 52 -5.55 -4.43 -0.13
N TYR A 53 -6.87 -4.32 -0.19
CA TYR A 53 -7.62 -3.08 -0.38
C TYR A 53 -8.67 -2.90 0.72
N SER A 54 -8.57 -1.80 1.46
CA SER A 54 -9.51 -1.29 2.46
C SER A 54 -9.88 0.19 2.19
N GLY A 55 -9.78 0.61 0.92
CA GLY A 55 -10.04 1.98 0.47
C GLY A 55 -11.53 2.35 0.40
N MET A 56 -11.84 3.40 -0.36
CA MET A 56 -13.17 4.03 -0.33
C MET A 56 -14.30 3.12 -0.82
N LEU A 57 -14.08 2.26 -1.82
CA LEU A 57 -15.12 1.36 -2.33
C LEU A 57 -15.51 0.32 -1.28
N ALA A 58 -14.51 -0.23 -0.58
CA ALA A 58 -14.74 -1.18 0.51
C ALA A 58 -15.47 -0.50 1.68
N LYS A 59 -15.08 0.74 2.01
CA LYS A 59 -15.75 1.55 3.05
C LYS A 59 -17.18 1.96 2.66
N ALA A 60 -17.47 2.10 1.37
CA ALA A 60 -18.79 2.38 0.83
C ALA A 60 -19.71 1.15 0.79
N GLY A 61 -19.22 -0.03 1.17
CA GLY A 61 -20.01 -1.26 1.24
C GLY A 61 -20.03 -2.07 -0.04
N ALA A 62 -19.00 -1.97 -0.90
CA ALA A 62 -18.84 -2.87 -2.03
C ALA A 62 -18.91 -4.34 -1.58
N GLU A 63 -19.70 -5.15 -2.29
CA GLU A 63 -19.80 -6.59 -2.01
C GLU A 63 -18.76 -7.40 -2.78
N GLN A 64 -18.39 -6.91 -3.97
CA GLN A 64 -17.39 -7.51 -4.83
C GLN A 64 -16.48 -6.41 -5.37
N LEU A 65 -15.18 -6.69 -5.38
CA LEU A 65 -14.17 -5.83 -5.97
C LEU A 65 -13.33 -6.61 -6.98
N THR A 66 -12.99 -5.92 -8.06
CA THR A 66 -12.07 -6.40 -9.08
C THR A 66 -10.84 -5.48 -9.07
N LEU A 67 -9.66 -6.09 -9.00
CA LEU A 67 -8.39 -5.45 -9.26
C LEU A 67 -8.19 -5.41 -10.77
N ARG A 68 -8.12 -4.21 -11.35
CA ARG A 68 -7.64 -4.02 -12.71
C ARG A 68 -6.17 -3.64 -12.65
N MET A 69 -5.31 -4.41 -13.28
CA MET A 69 -3.86 -4.16 -13.29
C MET A 69 -3.25 -4.29 -14.68
N GLY A 70 -2.03 -3.78 -14.83
CA GLY A 70 -1.22 -3.92 -16.03
C GLY A 70 0.21 -3.41 -15.80
N TYR A 71 1.02 -3.45 -16.85
CA TYR A 71 2.45 -3.12 -16.79
C TYR A 71 2.82 -1.96 -17.72
N GLY A 72 3.74 -1.10 -17.27
CA GLY A 72 4.29 0.04 -18.00
C GLY A 72 4.08 1.38 -17.29
N HIS A 73 4.68 2.47 -17.80
CA HIS A 73 4.56 3.81 -17.18
C HIS A 73 3.41 4.64 -17.73
N ASN A 74 3.33 4.81 -19.06
CA ASN A 74 2.35 5.68 -19.73
C ASN A 74 1.20 4.90 -20.38
N GLN A 75 1.52 3.76 -20.98
CA GLN A 75 0.54 2.85 -21.57
C GLN A 75 0.64 1.52 -20.84
N TRP A 76 -0.51 0.97 -20.46
CA TRP A 76 -0.57 -0.33 -19.81
C TRP A 76 -0.58 -1.41 -20.88
N SER A 77 0.23 -2.42 -20.67
CA SER A 77 0.24 -3.68 -21.40
C SER A 77 -0.12 -4.82 -20.45
N GLY A 78 -0.52 -5.97 -20.98
CA GLY A 78 -0.86 -7.13 -20.15
C GLY A 78 -1.99 -6.85 -19.15
N ILE A 79 -3.01 -6.08 -19.57
CA ILE A 79 -4.12 -5.70 -18.70
C ILE A 79 -4.87 -6.96 -18.26
N SER A 80 -5.10 -7.09 -16.95
CA SER A 80 -5.88 -8.16 -16.36
C SER A 80 -6.86 -7.64 -15.32
N ASP A 81 -7.99 -8.32 -15.24
CA ASP A 81 -9.03 -8.10 -14.23
C ASP A 81 -9.08 -9.31 -13.32
N ILE A 82 -8.83 -9.11 -12.03
CA ILE A 82 -8.70 -10.17 -11.03
C ILE A 82 -9.72 -9.92 -9.93
N SER A 83 -10.67 -10.83 -9.76
CA SER A 83 -11.61 -10.78 -8.65
C SER A 83 -10.87 -10.87 -7.31
N MET A 84 -11.23 -10.00 -6.37
CA MET A 84 -10.66 -10.00 -5.02
C MET A 84 -11.57 -10.76 -4.06
N SER A 85 -10.96 -11.44 -3.08
CA SER A 85 -11.68 -12.12 -2.01
C SER A 85 -11.92 -11.15 -0.87
N LYS A 86 -13.16 -11.09 -0.35
CA LYS A 86 -13.45 -10.34 0.87
C LYS A 86 -12.82 -11.05 2.07
N VAL A 87 -11.90 -10.38 2.76
CA VAL A 87 -11.18 -10.95 3.92
C VAL A 87 -11.69 -10.40 5.25
N GLU A 88 -12.25 -9.18 5.25
CA GLU A 88 -12.90 -8.53 6.39
C GLU A 88 -14.09 -7.71 5.90
N ASP A 89 -14.90 -7.15 6.80
CA ASP A 89 -16.09 -6.37 6.42
C ASP A 89 -15.78 -5.24 5.42
N LYS A 90 -14.62 -4.61 5.56
CA LYS A 90 -14.15 -3.48 4.73
C LYS A 90 -12.76 -3.72 4.14
N ALA A 91 -12.40 -4.98 3.91
CA ALA A 91 -11.13 -5.31 3.27
C ALA A 91 -11.25 -6.48 2.31
N PHE A 92 -10.56 -6.35 1.18
CA PHE A 92 -10.47 -7.33 0.12
C PHE A 92 -9.01 -7.63 -0.16
N GLU A 93 -8.70 -8.86 -0.56
CA GLU A 93 -7.34 -9.29 -0.87
C GLU A 93 -7.31 -10.19 -2.11
N THR A 94 -6.24 -10.09 -2.88
CA THR A 94 -5.93 -11.05 -3.94
C THR A 94 -4.43 -11.27 -4.05
N LYS A 95 -4.05 -12.42 -4.62
CA LYS A 95 -2.66 -12.74 -4.91
C LYS A 95 -2.41 -12.67 -6.40
N VAL A 96 -1.28 -12.11 -6.78
CA VAL A 96 -0.88 -11.89 -8.16
C VAL A 96 0.53 -12.43 -8.35
N GLU A 97 0.73 -13.24 -9.37
CA GLU A 97 2.07 -13.66 -9.81
C GLU A 97 2.61 -12.63 -10.80
N ILE A 98 3.81 -12.12 -10.54
CA ILE A 98 4.50 -11.21 -11.43
C ILE A 98 5.33 -12.04 -12.42
N PRO A 99 5.07 -11.97 -13.74
CA PRO A 99 5.83 -12.73 -14.71
C PRO A 99 7.32 -12.37 -14.69
N PHE A 100 8.19 -13.35 -14.95
CA PHE A 100 9.65 -13.17 -14.92
C PHE A 100 10.16 -12.16 -15.95
N GLU A 101 9.42 -11.96 -17.03
CA GLU A 101 9.73 -10.98 -18.08
C GLU A 101 9.34 -9.54 -17.72
N GLN A 102 8.59 -9.33 -16.63
CA GLN A 102 8.15 -8.00 -16.22
C GLN A 102 9.19 -7.34 -15.31
N CYS A 103 9.92 -6.37 -15.84
CA CYS A 103 10.83 -5.51 -15.09
C CYS A 103 10.51 -4.02 -15.25
N SER A 104 9.23 -3.71 -15.47
CA SER A 104 8.79 -2.32 -15.66
C SER A 104 8.05 -1.85 -14.41
N ARG A 105 6.93 -1.16 -14.59
CA ARG A 105 6.11 -0.66 -13.50
C ARG A 105 4.80 -1.41 -13.47
N LEU A 106 4.46 -2.02 -12.35
CA LEU A 106 3.11 -2.47 -12.05
C LEU A 106 2.23 -1.23 -11.87
N GLN A 107 1.09 -1.19 -12.53
CA GLN A 107 0.03 -0.22 -12.23
C GLN A 107 -1.30 -0.92 -12.03
N PHE A 108 -2.12 -0.42 -11.11
CA PHE A 108 -3.42 -1.01 -10.84
C PHE A 108 -4.43 -0.02 -10.24
N CYS A 109 -5.70 -0.39 -10.32
CA CYS A 109 -6.84 0.30 -9.72
C CYS A 109 -7.95 -0.71 -9.36
N PHE A 110 -9.01 -0.23 -8.71
CA PHE A 110 -10.09 -1.06 -8.22
C PHE A 110 -11.42 -0.62 -8.82
N VAL A 111 -12.30 -1.58 -9.08
CA VAL A 111 -13.67 -1.35 -9.51
C VAL A 111 -14.62 -2.25 -8.72
N ASP A 112 -15.75 -1.70 -8.29
CA ASP A 112 -16.82 -2.46 -7.66
C ASP A 112 -17.82 -3.05 -8.67
N ASN A 113 -18.73 -3.87 -8.19
CA ASN A 113 -19.79 -4.47 -9.02
C ASN A 113 -20.82 -3.45 -9.56
N ALA A 114 -20.86 -2.23 -9.02
CA ALA A 114 -21.72 -1.16 -9.51
C ALA A 114 -21.01 -0.29 -10.58
N GLY A 115 -19.75 -0.59 -10.90
CA GLY A 115 -18.96 0.14 -11.90
C GLY A 115 -18.31 1.42 -11.37
N ASN A 116 -18.25 1.61 -10.05
CA ASN A 116 -17.51 2.71 -9.44
C ASN A 116 -16.02 2.37 -9.42
N TRP A 117 -15.21 3.33 -9.83
CA TRP A 117 -13.76 3.18 -9.89
C TRP A 117 -13.09 3.93 -8.74
N ASP A 118 -12.15 3.25 -8.10
CA ASP A 118 -11.11 3.90 -7.33
C ASP A 118 -9.81 3.74 -8.12
N ASN A 119 -9.46 4.81 -8.83
CA ASN A 119 -8.25 4.92 -9.65
C ASN A 119 -7.30 5.97 -9.08
N ASN A 120 -7.40 6.24 -7.77
CA ASN A 120 -6.60 7.23 -7.08
C ASN A 120 -6.62 8.62 -7.77
N SER A 121 -7.82 9.05 -8.16
CA SER A 121 -8.05 10.30 -8.92
C SER A 121 -7.27 10.35 -10.25
N GLY A 122 -7.26 9.23 -10.98
CA GLY A 122 -6.58 9.08 -12.27
C GLY A 122 -5.07 8.83 -12.19
N ARG A 123 -4.48 8.77 -10.99
CA ARG A 123 -3.06 8.46 -10.80
C ARG A 123 -2.77 6.97 -10.76
N ASN A 124 -3.77 6.16 -10.44
CA ASN A 124 -3.65 4.73 -10.12
C ASN A 124 -2.70 4.50 -8.92
N TRP A 125 -2.51 3.24 -8.55
CA TRP A 125 -1.38 2.83 -7.71
C TRP A 125 -0.34 2.17 -8.57
N SER A 126 0.91 2.25 -8.11
CA SER A 126 2.03 1.79 -8.93
C SER A 126 3.22 1.38 -8.09
N TYR A 127 3.92 0.33 -8.53
CA TYR A 127 5.17 -0.14 -7.93
C TYR A 127 6.17 -0.43 -9.05
N GLU A 128 7.43 -0.06 -8.84
CA GLU A 128 8.51 -0.51 -9.72
C GLU A 128 8.77 -2.00 -9.48
N ILE A 129 8.94 -2.75 -10.57
CA ILE A 129 9.27 -4.17 -10.54
C ILE A 129 10.76 -4.30 -10.87
N HIS A 130 11.52 -4.89 -9.95
CA HIS A 130 12.92 -5.16 -10.16
C HIS A 130 13.09 -6.42 -11.00
N CYS A 131 13.97 -6.38 -12.02
CA CYS A 131 14.49 -7.61 -12.59
C CYS A 131 15.26 -8.34 -11.49
N GLY A 132 14.80 -9.52 -11.07
CA GLY A 132 15.56 -10.36 -10.16
C GLY A 132 16.93 -10.75 -10.75
N GLU A 133 17.64 -11.64 -10.06
CA GLU A 133 18.99 -12.12 -10.42
C GLU A 133 19.09 -12.81 -11.82
N GLN A 134 17.98 -12.94 -12.54
CA GLN A 134 17.93 -13.44 -13.93
C GLN A 134 18.55 -12.48 -14.98
N ALA A 135 19.04 -11.31 -14.59
CA ALA A 135 19.79 -10.42 -15.49
C ALA A 135 21.24 -10.89 -15.74
N GLU A 136 21.76 -11.88 -15.00
CA GLU A 136 23.19 -12.26 -15.06
C GLU A 136 23.55 -13.28 -16.17
N PHE A 137 22.60 -13.80 -16.96
CA PHE A 137 22.94 -14.74 -18.05
C PHE A 137 22.09 -14.51 -19.30
N ARG A 138 22.41 -13.46 -20.06
CA ARG A 138 22.09 -13.37 -21.49
C ARG A 138 23.28 -12.82 -22.28
#